data_AF-A0AA51NE65-F1
#
_entry.id   AF-A0AA51NE65-F1
#
_cell.length_a   1.000
_cell.length_b   1.000
_cell.length_c   1.000
_cell.angle_alpha   90.00
_cell.angle_beta   90.00
_cell.angle_gamma   90.00
#
_symmetry.space_group_name_H-M   'P 1'
#
loop_
_entity.id
_entity.type
_entity.pdbx_description
1 polymer ?
#
loop_
_entity_poly.entity_id
_entity_poly.type
_entity_poly.pdbx_seq_one_letter_code
_entity_poly.pdbx_strand_id
1 'polypeptide(L)'
;MLDEIDFYFDDPQFRIIFTNSMGLPVLFNVNNFTTYKDGQETDDPINNAIELEAAPEGSTITSGANFDNIFKNIINNVPDSVSLQVDGFLDPDNNTTDNYVTKDSYIQGGYEVNLPLKFSLSGLEINQTISLDGIDPQELQYALFKFTSENSLPIDLNFKADLLEEDSTVVMNLFDGKFLAAGTVSQPESSRSIIRLEDNPETNNANELEDLKNVRRIGIRATLSTTNNGSEVVEIKSDASVQFNLAVQAKYNVNLELD
;
A
#
# COMPACT_ATOMS: atom_id res chain seq x y z
N MET A 1 -3.54 9.91 12.89
CA MET A 1 -4.90 10.03 12.36
C MET A 1 -4.92 9.21 11.09
N LEU A 2 -5.28 7.93 11.23
CA LEU A 2 -5.50 6.98 10.13
C LEU A 2 -7.02 6.84 9.87
N ASP A 3 -7.82 7.75 10.43
CA ASP A 3 -9.28 7.61 10.60
C ASP A 3 -10.09 7.83 9.31
N GLU A 4 -9.45 8.05 8.16
CA GLU A 4 -10.10 8.27 6.85
C GLU A 4 -9.80 7.18 5.81
N ILE A 5 -9.01 6.15 6.15
CA ILE A 5 -8.68 5.07 5.23
C ILE A 5 -9.56 3.85 5.52
N ASP A 6 -10.53 3.61 4.64
CA ASP A 6 -11.29 2.36 4.62
C ASP A 6 -10.54 1.34 3.77
N PHE A 7 -10.14 0.21 4.34
CA PHE A 7 -9.48 -0.87 3.59
C PHE A 7 -10.11 -2.23 3.88
N TYR A 8 -9.99 -3.14 2.91
CA TYR A 8 -10.43 -4.52 3.04
C TYR A 8 -9.61 -5.44 2.14
N PHE A 9 -8.96 -6.45 2.72
CA PHE A 9 -8.35 -7.57 2.01
C PHE A 9 -9.37 -8.68 1.75
N ASP A 10 -9.49 -9.11 0.50
CA ASP A 10 -10.49 -10.10 0.11
C ASP A 10 -10.00 -11.54 0.24
N ASP A 11 -8.72 -11.81 0.05
CA ASP A 11 -8.18 -13.18 0.10
C ASP A 11 -6.86 -13.29 0.88
N PRO A 12 -6.79 -12.78 2.12
CA PRO A 12 -5.61 -12.99 2.96
C PRO A 12 -5.56 -14.46 3.40
N GLN A 13 -4.38 -15.07 3.33
CA GLN A 13 -4.19 -16.48 3.69
C GLN A 13 -3.20 -16.59 4.84
N PHE A 14 -3.49 -17.51 5.75
CA PHE A 14 -2.65 -17.80 6.90
C PHE A 14 -2.56 -19.30 7.10
N ARG A 15 -1.34 -19.81 7.11
CA ARG A 15 -1.07 -21.22 7.32
C ARG A 15 -0.11 -21.43 8.47
N ILE A 16 -0.40 -22.41 9.31
CA ILE A 16 0.54 -22.91 10.32
C ILE A 16 1.12 -24.23 9.82
N ILE A 17 2.42 -24.42 10.01
CA ILE A 17 3.16 -25.61 9.61
C ILE A 17 4.01 -26.07 10.78
N PHE A 18 3.92 -27.35 11.11
CA PHE A 18 4.78 -28.00 12.09
C PHE A 18 5.61 -29.08 11.40
N THR A 19 6.84 -29.25 11.88
CA THR A 19 7.75 -30.31 11.46
C THR A 19 8.26 -31.05 12.70
N ASN A 20 8.17 -32.37 12.66
CA ASN A 20 8.62 -33.29 13.72
C ASN A 20 9.77 -34.15 13.20
N SER A 21 10.86 -34.26 13.95
CA SER A 21 11.98 -35.18 13.68
C SER A 21 12.17 -36.26 14.75
N MET A 22 11.24 -36.35 15.72
CA MET A 22 11.26 -37.37 16.77
C MET A 22 10.54 -38.64 16.32
N GLY A 23 10.97 -39.78 16.84
CA GLY A 23 10.23 -41.04 16.75
C GLY A 23 9.00 -41.10 17.66
N LEU A 24 8.34 -39.97 17.88
CA LEU A 24 7.14 -39.83 18.70
C LEU A 24 6.11 -39.03 17.92
N PRO A 25 4.84 -39.45 17.91
CA PRO A 25 3.77 -38.64 17.35
C PRO A 25 3.56 -37.38 18.22
N VAL A 26 3.09 -36.31 17.58
CA VAL A 26 2.83 -35.02 18.23
C VAL A 26 1.49 -34.48 17.77
N LEU A 27 0.66 -34.06 18.73
CA LEU A 27 -0.60 -33.37 18.49
C LEU A 27 -0.43 -31.89 18.85
N PHE A 28 -0.75 -31.01 17.92
CA PHE A 28 -0.83 -29.56 18.16
C PHE A 28 -2.29 -29.10 18.15
N ASN A 29 -2.77 -28.59 19.28
CA ASN A 29 -4.08 -27.94 19.39
C ASN A 29 -3.92 -26.44 19.17
N VAL A 30 -4.49 -25.92 18.10
CA VAL A 30 -4.55 -24.49 17.80
C VAL A 30 -5.81 -23.93 18.45
N ASN A 31 -5.63 -23.13 19.50
CA ASN A 31 -6.70 -22.82 20.46
C ASN A 31 -7.36 -21.46 20.22
N ASN A 32 -6.59 -20.40 20.00
CA ASN A 32 -7.14 -19.07 19.78
C ASN A 32 -6.20 -18.17 18.97
N PHE A 33 -6.80 -17.22 18.26
CA PHE A 33 -6.15 -15.93 18.03
C PHE A 33 -6.66 -14.95 19.08
N THR A 34 -5.77 -14.09 19.55
CA THR A 34 -6.11 -12.97 20.42
C THR A 34 -5.64 -11.69 19.73
N THR A 35 -6.57 -10.79 19.43
CA THR A 35 -6.28 -9.50 18.82
C THR A 35 -6.29 -8.38 19.85
N TYR A 36 -5.37 -7.43 19.68
CA TYR A 36 -5.26 -6.25 20.53
C TYR A 36 -5.48 -5.02 19.65
N LYS A 37 -6.44 -4.17 20.04
CA LYS A 37 -6.71 -2.90 19.36
C LYS A 37 -7.13 -1.84 20.36
N ASP A 38 -6.44 -0.70 20.38
CA ASP A 38 -6.74 0.41 21.29
C ASP A 38 -6.78 -0.01 22.78
N GLY A 39 -5.94 -0.99 23.14
CA GLY A 39 -5.90 -1.58 24.48
C GLY A 39 -7.08 -2.50 24.84
N GLN A 40 -7.97 -2.81 23.88
CA GLN A 40 -8.98 -3.85 24.00
C GLN A 40 -8.46 -5.17 23.45
N GLU A 41 -8.84 -6.27 24.11
CA GLU A 41 -8.51 -7.64 23.72
C GLU A 41 -9.78 -8.31 23.16
N THR A 42 -9.65 -9.02 22.04
CA THR A 42 -10.71 -9.85 21.47
C THR A 42 -10.17 -11.24 21.13
N ASP A 43 -10.79 -12.27 21.71
CA ASP A 43 -10.46 -13.66 21.44
C ASP A 43 -11.31 -14.22 20.31
N ASP A 44 -10.65 -14.82 19.33
CA ASP A 44 -11.24 -15.58 18.25
C ASP A 44 -10.86 -17.07 18.45
N PRO A 45 -11.69 -17.85 19.17
CA PRO A 45 -11.37 -19.23 19.49
C PRO A 45 -11.35 -20.12 18.24
N ILE A 46 -10.39 -21.03 18.23
CA ILE A 46 -10.17 -22.04 17.19
C ILE A 46 -10.30 -23.41 17.85
N ASN A 47 -10.90 -24.36 17.12
CA ASN A 47 -10.89 -25.76 17.50
C ASN A 47 -10.32 -26.57 16.35
N ASN A 48 -9.00 -26.56 16.21
CA ASN A 48 -8.30 -27.30 15.17
C ASN A 48 -7.10 -28.04 15.76
N ALA A 49 -6.96 -29.30 15.36
CA ALA A 49 -5.84 -30.16 15.68
C ALA A 49 -4.96 -30.36 14.46
N ILE A 50 -3.65 -30.37 14.66
CA ILE A 50 -2.66 -30.76 13.65
C ILE A 50 -1.86 -31.92 14.23
N GLU A 51 -2.07 -33.10 13.66
CA GLU A 51 -1.39 -34.32 14.04
C GLU A 51 -0.16 -34.54 13.16
N LEU A 52 0.94 -34.94 13.80
CA LEU A 52 2.16 -35.41 13.17
C LEU A 52 2.48 -36.79 13.70
N GLU A 53 2.67 -37.73 12.78
CA GLU A 53 3.15 -39.06 13.09
C GLU A 53 4.59 -39.03 13.63
N ALA A 54 5.01 -40.16 14.22
CA ALA A 54 6.41 -40.40 14.54
C ALA A 54 7.26 -40.33 13.26
N ALA A 55 8.34 -39.56 13.30
CA ALA A 55 9.29 -39.50 12.20
C ALA A 55 10.18 -40.77 12.18
N PRO A 56 10.52 -41.31 11.00
CA PRO A 56 11.60 -42.29 10.87
C PRO A 56 12.97 -41.69 11.23
N GLU A 57 13.88 -42.50 11.79
CA GLU A 57 15.19 -42.03 12.24
C GLU A 57 15.97 -41.31 11.12
N GLY A 58 16.48 -40.12 11.41
CA GLY A 58 17.21 -39.29 10.46
C GLY A 58 16.32 -38.57 9.43
N SER A 59 15.00 -38.54 9.62
CA SER A 59 14.05 -37.86 8.72
C SER A 59 13.05 -36.98 9.49
N THR A 60 12.13 -36.34 8.76
CA THR A 60 11.12 -35.45 9.33
C THR A 60 9.74 -35.70 8.72
N ILE A 61 8.70 -35.50 9.51
CA ILE A 61 7.31 -35.41 9.06
C ILE A 61 6.84 -33.97 9.23
N THR A 62 6.09 -33.46 8.25
CA THR A 62 5.55 -32.09 8.27
C THR A 62 4.05 -32.13 8.02
N SER A 63 3.31 -31.35 8.79
CA SER A 63 1.85 -31.19 8.67
C SER A 63 1.46 -29.75 8.98
N GLY A 64 0.24 -29.34 8.61
CA GLY A 64 -0.20 -27.97 8.81
C GLY A 64 -1.66 -27.76 8.44
N ALA A 65 -2.19 -26.58 8.78
CA ALA A 65 -3.57 -26.19 8.50
C ALA A 65 -3.67 -24.71 8.11
N ASN A 66 -4.69 -24.38 7.30
CA ASN A 66 -5.02 -23.01 6.89
C ASN A 66 -6.10 -22.42 7.80
N PHE A 67 -5.98 -21.13 8.07
CA PHE A 67 -6.88 -20.34 8.93
C PHE A 67 -7.36 -19.07 8.22
N ASP A 68 -7.52 -19.13 6.90
CA ASP A 68 -7.76 -17.97 6.03
C ASP A 68 -9.00 -17.16 6.44
N ASN A 69 -10.11 -17.82 6.76
CA ASN A 69 -11.37 -17.13 7.12
C ASN A 69 -11.25 -16.29 8.41
N ILE A 70 -10.65 -16.86 9.47
CA ILE A 70 -10.46 -16.15 10.74
C ILE A 70 -9.39 -15.07 10.58
N PHE A 71 -8.32 -15.35 9.84
CA PHE A 71 -7.28 -14.38 9.54
C PHE A 71 -7.81 -13.19 8.72
N LYS A 72 -8.74 -13.43 7.78
CA LYS A 72 -9.43 -12.38 7.03
C LYS A 72 -10.21 -11.44 7.94
N ASN A 73 -10.89 -11.95 8.96
CA ASN A 73 -11.58 -11.09 9.94
C ASN A 73 -10.58 -10.29 10.77
N ILE A 74 -9.50 -10.95 11.21
CA ILE A 74 -8.45 -10.32 12.02
C ILE A 74 -7.79 -9.16 11.24
N ILE A 75 -7.25 -9.41 10.05
CA ILE A 75 -6.48 -8.40 9.31
C ILE A 75 -7.35 -7.19 8.92
N ASN A 76 -8.63 -7.41 8.59
CA ASN A 76 -9.56 -6.35 8.21
C ASN A 76 -10.06 -5.52 9.40
N ASN A 77 -9.87 -6.01 10.64
CA ASN A 77 -10.14 -5.22 11.84
C ASN A 77 -8.97 -4.31 12.24
N VAL A 78 -7.85 -4.34 11.50
CA VAL A 78 -6.69 -3.46 11.72
C VAL A 78 -6.15 -3.53 13.16
N PRO A 79 -5.81 -4.73 13.68
CA PRO A 79 -5.32 -4.87 15.04
C PRO A 79 -3.92 -4.25 15.18
N ASP A 80 -3.60 -3.76 16.37
CA ASP A 80 -2.26 -3.31 16.74
C ASP A 80 -1.30 -4.50 16.84
N SER A 81 -1.80 -5.63 17.36
CA SER A 81 -1.07 -6.88 17.41
C SER A 81 -1.99 -8.09 17.48
N VAL A 82 -1.45 -9.27 17.14
CA VAL A 82 -2.15 -10.56 17.15
C VAL A 82 -1.26 -11.58 17.87
N SER A 83 -1.84 -12.33 18.79
CA SER A 83 -1.22 -13.48 19.44
C SER A 83 -1.93 -14.77 19.02
N LEU A 84 -1.21 -15.88 18.98
CA LEU A 84 -1.73 -17.19 18.60
C LEU A 84 -1.31 -18.20 19.66
N GLN A 85 -2.28 -18.88 20.27
CA GLN A 85 -2.02 -19.95 21.24
C GLN A 85 -2.07 -21.32 20.57
N VAL A 86 -0.99 -22.09 20.73
CA VAL A 86 -0.92 -23.50 20.31
C VAL A 86 -0.34 -24.33 21.44
N ASP A 87 -1.03 -25.40 21.81
CA ASP A 87 -0.57 -26.39 22.78
C ASP A 87 -0.07 -27.64 22.06
N GLY A 88 1.11 -28.15 22.43
CA GLY A 88 1.70 -29.36 21.86
C GLY A 88 1.73 -30.53 22.85
N PHE A 89 1.30 -31.70 22.41
CA PHE A 89 1.28 -32.94 23.19
C PHE A 89 2.13 -34.00 22.49
N LEU A 90 3.17 -34.48 23.18
CA LEU A 90 3.99 -35.60 22.72
C LEU A 90 3.33 -36.92 23.09
N ASP A 91 3.32 -37.88 22.17
CA ASP A 91 2.72 -39.20 22.36
C ASP A 91 1.27 -39.14 22.91
N PRO A 92 0.35 -38.42 22.22
CA PRO A 92 -0.97 -38.12 22.77
C PRO A 92 -1.78 -39.36 23.16
N ASP A 93 -1.56 -40.49 22.47
CA ASP A 93 -2.26 -41.76 22.73
C ASP A 93 -1.52 -42.70 23.71
N ASN A 94 -0.30 -42.35 24.13
CA ASN A 94 0.59 -43.17 24.98
C ASN A 94 0.74 -44.62 24.49
N ASN A 95 0.77 -44.83 23.17
CA ASN A 95 0.79 -46.16 22.54
C ASN A 95 2.08 -46.44 21.76
N THR A 96 3.02 -45.50 21.73
CA THR A 96 4.26 -45.63 20.95
C THR A 96 5.26 -46.54 21.67
N THR A 97 5.50 -47.74 21.13
CA THR A 97 6.43 -48.73 21.71
C THR A 97 7.88 -48.57 21.24
N ASP A 98 8.11 -48.03 20.03
CA ASP A 98 9.43 -47.82 19.44
C ASP A 98 9.70 -46.32 19.30
N ASN A 99 9.93 -45.64 20.43
CA ASN A 99 10.18 -44.20 20.47
C ASN A 99 11.68 -43.86 20.50
N TYR A 100 12.02 -42.71 19.90
CA TYR A 100 13.36 -42.15 20.06
C TYR A 100 13.32 -40.62 20.05
N VAL A 101 14.15 -40.04 20.92
CA VAL A 101 14.48 -38.62 20.93
C VAL A 101 15.99 -38.54 21.08
N THR A 102 16.66 -38.00 20.07
CA THR A 102 18.12 -37.83 20.08
C THR A 102 18.48 -36.39 20.44
N LYS A 103 19.77 -36.13 20.66
CA LYS A 103 20.29 -34.76 20.86
C LYS A 103 19.99 -33.82 19.68
N ASP A 104 19.75 -34.37 18.49
CA ASP A 104 19.52 -33.63 17.25
C ASP A 104 18.03 -33.62 16.86
N SER A 105 17.17 -34.23 17.67
CA SER A 105 15.71 -34.22 17.46
C SER A 105 15.11 -32.86 17.83
N TYR A 106 14.09 -32.45 17.08
CA TYR A 106 13.44 -31.14 17.20
C TYR A 106 11.98 -31.16 16.75
N ILE A 107 11.24 -30.20 17.27
CA ILE A 107 9.99 -29.72 16.70
C ILE A 107 10.27 -28.33 16.15
N GLN A 108 9.81 -28.06 14.94
CA GLN A 108 9.85 -26.73 14.35
C GLN A 108 8.43 -26.29 14.01
N GLY A 109 8.01 -25.15 14.55
CA GLY A 109 6.82 -24.44 14.12
C GLY A 109 7.17 -23.32 13.16
N GLY A 110 6.33 -23.14 12.14
CA GLY A 110 6.40 -22.04 11.18
C GLY A 110 5.01 -21.57 10.80
N TYR A 111 4.93 -20.36 10.27
CA TYR A 111 3.69 -19.83 9.70
C TYR A 111 3.97 -19.15 8.37
N GLU A 112 2.99 -19.16 7.49
CA GLU A 112 3.01 -18.49 6.20
C GLU A 112 1.86 -17.49 6.16
N VAL A 113 2.18 -16.23 5.83
CA VAL A 113 1.17 -15.20 5.57
C VAL A 113 1.28 -14.82 4.10
N ASN A 114 0.17 -14.92 3.39
CA ASN A 114 0.05 -14.41 2.03
C ASN A 114 -1.02 -13.34 2.01
N LEU A 115 -0.65 -12.14 1.58
CA LEU A 115 -1.56 -11.01 1.38
C LEU A 115 -1.55 -10.67 -0.12
N PRO A 116 -2.38 -11.34 -0.93
CA PRO A 116 -2.58 -10.94 -2.31
C PRO A 116 -2.96 -9.47 -2.40
N LEU A 117 -2.53 -8.78 -3.46
CA LEU A 117 -2.97 -7.42 -3.77
C LEU A 117 -4.40 -7.42 -4.34
N LYS A 118 -5.31 -8.09 -3.62
CA LYS A 118 -6.73 -8.19 -3.89
C LYS A 118 -7.50 -7.54 -2.74
N PHE A 119 -7.86 -6.29 -2.92
CA PHE A 119 -8.38 -5.45 -1.84
C PHE A 119 -9.38 -4.40 -2.34
N SER A 120 -10.17 -3.84 -1.44
CA SER A 120 -10.82 -2.54 -1.63
C SER A 120 -10.17 -1.51 -0.72
N LEU A 121 -10.10 -0.27 -1.18
CA LEU A 121 -9.44 0.82 -0.47
C LEU A 121 -10.13 2.14 -0.83
N SER A 122 -10.31 3.02 0.14
CA SER A 122 -10.74 4.40 -0.12
C SER A 122 -9.95 5.39 0.72
N GLY A 123 -9.67 6.55 0.15
CA GLY A 123 -9.10 7.68 0.90
C GLY A 123 -7.60 7.59 1.17
N LEU A 124 -6.85 6.69 0.51
CA LEU A 124 -5.40 6.66 0.68
C LEU A 124 -4.78 7.89 0.02
N GLU A 125 -4.19 8.77 0.82
CA GLU A 125 -3.48 9.95 0.33
C GLU A 125 -1.98 9.68 0.15
N ILE A 126 -1.47 9.99 -1.04
CA ILE A 126 -0.05 9.98 -1.37
C ILE A 126 0.38 11.40 -1.68
N ASN A 127 1.39 11.88 -0.95
CA ASN A 127 1.93 13.22 -1.10
C ASN A 127 3.39 13.15 -1.56
N GLN A 128 3.70 13.87 -2.64
CA GLN A 128 5.05 14.01 -3.15
C GLN A 128 5.39 15.50 -3.34
N THR A 129 6.63 15.87 -3.07
CA THR A 129 7.12 17.22 -3.37
C THR A 129 8.38 17.13 -4.22
N ILE A 130 8.45 17.94 -5.26
CA ILE A 130 9.55 18.00 -6.23
C ILE A 130 10.17 19.39 -6.13
N SER A 131 11.50 19.49 -6.00
CA SER A 131 12.20 20.78 -6.04
C SER A 131 12.34 21.28 -7.48
N LEU A 132 12.23 22.59 -7.65
CA LEU A 132 12.45 23.30 -8.91
C LEU A 132 13.73 24.09 -8.81
N ASP A 133 14.71 23.77 -9.66
CA ASP A 133 15.93 24.55 -9.81
C ASP A 133 15.76 25.54 -10.97
N GLY A 134 15.99 26.84 -10.72
CA GLY A 134 16.35 27.79 -11.79
C GLY A 134 15.22 28.43 -12.62
N ILE A 135 14.07 28.78 -12.03
CA ILE A 135 13.15 29.73 -12.66
C ILE A 135 13.59 31.14 -12.26
N ASP A 136 14.18 31.91 -13.18
CA ASP A 136 14.41 33.35 -13.00
C ASP A 136 13.19 34.14 -13.50
N PRO A 137 12.34 34.66 -12.62
CA PRO A 137 11.05 35.22 -12.98
C PRO A 137 11.16 36.62 -13.61
N GLN A 138 12.31 37.30 -13.49
CA GLN A 138 12.41 38.73 -13.85
C GLN A 138 12.21 39.00 -15.35
N GLU A 139 12.35 37.99 -16.20
CA GLU A 139 12.12 38.09 -17.65
C GLU A 139 11.01 37.15 -18.16
N LEU A 140 10.26 36.49 -17.28
CA LEU A 140 9.28 35.48 -17.68
C LEU A 140 8.07 36.14 -18.36
N GLN A 141 7.78 35.77 -19.62
CA GLN A 141 6.57 36.19 -20.35
C GLN A 141 5.38 35.26 -20.12
N TYR A 142 5.63 33.95 -20.02
CA TYR A 142 4.63 32.96 -19.66
C TYR A 142 5.30 31.66 -19.22
N ALA A 143 4.56 30.87 -18.45
CA ALA A 143 4.86 29.47 -18.15
C ALA A 143 3.70 28.56 -18.59
N LEU A 144 4.02 27.44 -19.21
CA LEU A 144 3.09 26.39 -19.61
C LEU A 144 3.41 25.11 -18.84
N PHE A 145 2.45 24.62 -18.09
CA PHE A 145 2.52 23.33 -17.39
C PHE A 145 1.66 22.34 -18.15
N LYS A 146 2.29 21.32 -18.71
CA LYS A 146 1.62 20.21 -19.40
C LYS A 146 1.64 18.98 -18.51
N PHE A 147 0.45 18.51 -18.18
CA PHE A 147 0.20 17.30 -17.42
C PHE A 147 -0.31 16.22 -18.35
N THR A 148 0.31 15.04 -18.28
CA THR A 148 -0.18 13.83 -18.93
C THR A 148 -0.08 12.67 -17.96
N SER A 149 -1.18 11.98 -17.77
CA SER A 149 -1.26 10.81 -16.90
C SER A 149 -1.88 9.63 -17.63
N GLU A 150 -1.43 8.43 -17.27
CA GLU A 150 -1.97 7.17 -17.76
C GLU A 150 -2.12 6.21 -16.58
N ASN A 151 -3.27 5.57 -16.44
CA ASN A 151 -3.59 4.65 -15.36
C ASN A 151 -4.03 3.30 -15.93
N SER A 152 -3.27 2.27 -15.62
CA SER A 152 -3.63 0.88 -15.92
C SER A 152 -3.99 0.07 -14.68
N LEU A 153 -4.03 0.71 -13.51
CA LEU A 153 -4.50 0.12 -12.26
C LEU A 153 -6.03 0.23 -12.15
N PRO A 154 -6.70 -0.74 -11.53
CA PRO A 154 -8.12 -0.67 -11.19
C PRO A 154 -8.37 0.23 -9.96
N ILE A 155 -7.78 1.43 -9.97
CA ILE A 155 -7.80 2.41 -8.87
C ILE A 155 -8.14 3.77 -9.46
N ASP A 156 -9.15 4.42 -8.92
CA ASP A 156 -9.49 5.81 -9.18
C ASP A 156 -8.50 6.75 -8.46
N LEU A 157 -8.05 7.79 -9.18
CA LEU A 157 -7.08 8.76 -8.69
C LEU A 157 -7.64 10.17 -8.77
N ASN A 158 -7.56 10.91 -7.67
CA ASN A 158 -7.82 12.34 -7.64
C ASN A 158 -6.53 13.11 -7.34
N PHE A 159 -6.06 13.88 -8.32
CA PHE A 159 -4.82 14.64 -8.21
C PHE A 159 -5.07 16.10 -7.85
N LYS A 160 -4.19 16.64 -7.01
CA LYS A 160 -4.01 18.07 -6.77
C LYS A 160 -2.54 18.42 -6.97
N ALA A 161 -2.27 19.59 -7.53
CA ALA A 161 -0.91 20.08 -7.66
C ALA A 161 -0.83 21.55 -7.27
N ASP A 162 0.18 21.86 -6.45
CA ASP A 162 0.40 23.16 -5.85
C ASP A 162 1.85 23.61 -6.12
N LEU A 163 2.03 24.88 -6.44
CA LEU A 163 3.33 25.53 -6.41
C LEU A 163 3.60 26.03 -5.00
N LEU A 164 4.79 25.70 -4.50
CA LEU A 164 5.16 25.93 -3.11
C LEU A 164 6.47 26.73 -3.01
N GLU A 165 6.61 27.47 -1.92
CA GLU A 165 7.88 28.04 -1.49
C GLU A 165 8.83 26.95 -0.95
N GLU A 166 10.03 27.36 -0.53
CA GLU A 166 11.03 26.44 0.03
C GLU A 166 10.52 25.73 1.29
N ASP A 167 9.81 26.46 2.15
CA ASP A 167 9.23 25.97 3.42
C ASP A 167 7.89 25.22 3.26
N SER A 168 7.51 24.90 2.02
CA SER A 168 6.23 24.25 1.68
C SER A 168 4.97 25.11 1.86
N THR A 169 5.10 26.42 2.05
CA THR A 169 3.95 27.35 1.95
C THR A 169 3.38 27.33 0.54
N VAL A 170 2.04 27.21 0.42
CA VAL A 170 1.36 27.22 -0.87
C VAL A 170 1.37 28.64 -1.44
N VAL A 171 1.97 28.80 -2.62
CA VAL A 171 1.94 30.04 -3.40
C VAL A 171 0.70 30.05 -4.30
N MET A 172 0.48 28.95 -5.02
CA MET A 172 -0.56 28.84 -6.04
C MET A 172 -1.02 27.38 -6.20
N ASN A 173 -2.29 27.16 -6.45
CA ASN A 173 -2.80 25.85 -6.89
C ASN A 173 -2.74 25.79 -8.42
N LEU A 174 -2.04 24.81 -8.98
CA LEU A 174 -2.04 24.56 -10.44
C LEU A 174 -3.36 23.92 -10.86
N PHE A 175 -3.81 22.92 -10.11
CA PHE A 175 -5.14 22.33 -10.26
C PHE A 175 -5.56 21.64 -8.98
N ASP A 176 -6.87 21.58 -8.76
CA ASP A 176 -7.49 20.86 -7.66
C ASP A 176 -8.50 19.85 -8.22
N GLY A 177 -8.33 18.58 -7.87
CA GLY A 177 -9.31 17.52 -8.15
C GLY A 177 -9.31 16.99 -9.59
N LYS A 178 -8.14 16.84 -10.23
CA LYS A 178 -8.07 16.14 -11.52
C LYS A 178 -8.32 14.65 -11.30
N PHE A 179 -9.47 14.18 -11.76
CA PHE A 179 -9.85 12.78 -11.74
C PHE A 179 -9.19 12.00 -12.88
N LEU A 180 -8.66 10.83 -12.57
CA LEU A 180 -8.21 9.81 -13.51
C LEU A 180 -8.85 8.49 -13.09
N ALA A 181 -9.76 8.01 -13.92
CA ALA A 181 -10.52 6.80 -13.65
C ALA A 181 -9.61 5.57 -13.56
N ALA A 182 -10.10 4.56 -12.85
CA ALA A 182 -9.58 3.21 -12.89
C ALA A 182 -9.49 2.69 -14.34
N GLY A 183 -8.37 2.07 -14.68
CA GLY A 183 -8.13 1.45 -15.98
C GLY A 183 -7.74 -0.02 -15.86
N THR A 184 -7.28 -0.59 -16.97
CA THR A 184 -6.70 -1.94 -17.01
C THR A 184 -5.43 -1.94 -17.84
N VAL A 185 -4.58 -2.95 -17.68
CA VAL A 185 -3.36 -3.13 -18.51
C VAL A 185 -3.69 -3.14 -20.01
N SER A 186 -4.80 -3.74 -20.41
CA SER A 186 -5.24 -3.79 -21.81
C SER A 186 -5.89 -2.51 -22.31
N GLN A 187 -6.45 -1.70 -21.41
CA GLN A 187 -7.20 -0.49 -21.70
C GLN A 187 -6.91 0.53 -20.59
N PRO A 188 -5.74 1.20 -20.65
CA PRO A 188 -5.41 2.22 -19.68
C PRO A 188 -6.27 3.46 -19.91
N GLU A 189 -6.61 4.13 -18.82
CA GLU A 189 -7.27 5.43 -18.85
C GLU A 189 -6.21 6.53 -18.90
N SER A 190 -6.46 7.59 -19.66
CA SER A 190 -5.50 8.68 -19.81
C SER A 190 -6.14 10.04 -19.64
N SER A 191 -5.38 10.98 -19.09
CA SER A 191 -5.79 12.37 -18.96
C SER A 191 -4.67 13.29 -19.37
N ARG A 192 -5.04 14.40 -20.02
CA ARG A 192 -4.12 15.43 -20.45
C ARG A 192 -4.67 16.80 -20.09
N SER A 193 -3.80 17.67 -19.60
CA SER A 193 -4.16 19.04 -19.27
C SER A 193 -2.99 19.97 -19.52
N ILE A 194 -3.30 21.20 -19.90
CA ILE A 194 -2.32 22.26 -20.10
C ILE A 194 -2.81 23.46 -19.30
N ILE A 195 -1.96 23.98 -18.44
CA ILE A 195 -2.20 25.19 -17.66
C ILE A 195 -1.20 26.23 -18.14
N ARG A 196 -1.70 27.41 -18.49
CA ARG A 196 -0.90 28.55 -18.94
C ARG A 196 -1.00 29.62 -17.88
N LEU A 197 0.14 30.01 -17.32
CA LEU A 197 0.27 31.17 -16.45
C LEU A 197 0.84 32.31 -17.29
N GLU A 198 0.13 33.42 -17.33
CA GLU A 198 0.54 34.65 -17.98
C GLU A 198 -0.15 35.85 -17.32
N ASP A 199 0.55 36.96 -17.20
CA ASP A 199 -0.08 38.19 -16.72
C ASP A 199 -1.00 38.71 -17.83
N ASN A 200 -2.30 38.74 -17.55
CA ASN A 200 -3.29 39.33 -18.46
C ASN A 200 -3.83 40.60 -17.81
N PRO A 201 -3.66 41.79 -18.43
CA PRO A 201 -4.15 43.04 -17.87
C PRO A 201 -5.68 43.22 -17.91
N GLU A 202 -6.42 42.38 -18.65
CA GLU A 202 -7.90 42.47 -18.76
C GLU A 202 -8.65 41.58 -17.75
N THR A 203 -8.01 40.50 -17.28
CA THR A 203 -8.48 39.70 -16.15
C THR A 203 -7.69 40.17 -14.94
N ASN A 204 -8.28 40.41 -13.77
CA ASN A 204 -7.56 40.88 -12.56
C ASN A 204 -6.41 39.95 -12.05
N ASN A 205 -5.91 39.00 -12.84
CA ASN A 205 -4.78 38.09 -12.62
C ASN A 205 -3.41 38.73 -12.93
N ALA A 206 -3.25 40.03 -12.69
CA ALA A 206 -2.07 40.78 -13.13
C ALA A 206 -0.75 40.44 -12.38
N ASN A 207 -0.70 39.38 -11.57
CA ASN A 207 0.44 39.02 -10.72
C ASN A 207 0.81 37.53 -10.72
N GLU A 208 0.22 36.68 -11.59
CA GLU A 208 0.52 35.23 -11.57
C GLU A 208 2.00 34.95 -11.83
N LEU A 209 2.67 35.75 -12.68
CA LEU A 209 4.10 35.60 -12.95
C LEU A 209 4.98 36.17 -11.83
N GLU A 210 4.49 37.18 -11.10
CA GLU A 210 5.16 37.72 -9.92
C GLU A 210 5.18 36.68 -8.79
N ASP A 211 4.08 35.95 -8.60
CA ASP A 211 3.96 34.91 -7.57
C ASP A 211 4.93 33.74 -7.83
N LEU A 212 5.26 33.46 -9.09
CA LEU A 212 6.28 32.47 -9.44
C LEU A 212 7.67 32.79 -8.89
N LYS A 213 7.94 34.02 -8.44
CA LYS A 213 9.23 34.43 -7.86
C LYS A 213 9.63 33.66 -6.63
N ASN A 214 8.65 33.27 -5.82
CA ASN A 214 8.90 32.58 -4.56
C ASN A 214 8.75 31.07 -4.70
N VAL A 215 8.29 30.58 -5.86
CA VAL A 215 8.11 29.16 -6.11
C VAL A 215 9.47 28.46 -6.19
N ARG A 216 9.63 27.44 -5.36
CA ARG A 216 10.83 26.57 -5.31
C ARG A 216 10.49 25.11 -5.44
N ARG A 217 9.21 24.73 -5.28
CA ARG A 217 8.79 23.33 -5.22
C ARG A 217 7.41 23.14 -5.85
N ILE A 218 7.13 21.92 -6.30
CA ILE A 218 5.79 21.48 -6.71
C ILE A 218 5.34 20.39 -5.74
N GLY A 219 4.23 20.63 -5.05
CA GLY A 219 3.51 19.63 -4.29
C GLY A 219 2.52 18.90 -5.18
N ILE A 220 2.51 17.57 -5.14
CA ILE A 220 1.52 16.72 -5.81
C ILE A 220 0.87 15.86 -4.74
N ARG A 221 -0.45 15.87 -4.70
CA ARG A 221 -1.25 15.07 -3.78
C ARG A 221 -2.19 14.20 -4.61
N ALA A 222 -2.21 12.90 -4.32
CA ALA A 222 -3.09 11.95 -4.97
C ALA A 222 -3.93 11.25 -3.90
N THR A 223 -5.25 11.30 -4.04
CA THR A 223 -6.17 10.46 -3.26
C THR A 223 -6.55 9.25 -4.10
N LEU A 224 -6.31 8.06 -3.57
CA LEU A 224 -6.52 6.77 -4.20
C LEU A 224 -7.74 6.08 -3.60
N SER A 225 -8.58 5.56 -4.48
CA SER A 225 -9.66 4.64 -4.11
C SER A 225 -9.73 3.52 -5.14
N THR A 226 -10.06 2.29 -4.75
CA THR A 226 -10.38 1.25 -5.75
C THR A 226 -11.62 1.67 -6.55
N THR A 227 -11.85 1.02 -7.69
CA THR A 227 -12.97 1.35 -8.59
C THR A 227 -14.28 1.60 -7.84
N ASN A 228 -15.07 2.58 -8.30
CA ASN A 228 -16.32 2.99 -7.67
C ASN A 228 -16.12 3.52 -6.25
N ASN A 229 -15.13 4.40 -6.07
CA ASN A 229 -14.82 5.10 -4.80
C ASN A 229 -14.53 4.16 -3.62
N GLY A 230 -13.86 3.04 -3.86
CA GLY A 230 -13.44 2.11 -2.81
C GLY A 230 -14.46 1.03 -2.46
N SER A 231 -15.59 0.98 -3.17
CA SER A 231 -16.65 -0.01 -2.90
C SER A 231 -16.40 -1.37 -3.54
N GLU A 232 -15.51 -1.45 -4.54
CA GLU A 232 -15.17 -2.70 -5.21
C GLU A 232 -13.83 -3.25 -4.77
N VAL A 233 -13.80 -4.56 -4.58
CA VAL A 233 -12.55 -5.32 -4.45
C VAL A 233 -11.94 -5.45 -5.85
N VAL A 234 -10.67 -5.06 -5.97
CA VAL A 234 -9.90 -5.14 -7.20
C VAL A 234 -8.64 -5.94 -6.98
N GLU A 235 -8.03 -6.45 -8.06
CA GLU A 235 -6.76 -7.17 -8.02
C GLU A 235 -5.71 -6.37 -8.80
N ILE A 236 -4.57 -6.09 -8.16
CA ILE A 236 -3.44 -5.39 -8.78
C ILE A 236 -2.51 -6.40 -9.42
N LYS A 237 -2.35 -6.26 -10.74
CA LYS A 237 -1.39 -7.06 -11.52
C LYS A 237 -0.01 -6.41 -11.50
N SER A 238 1.04 -7.23 -11.57
CA SER A 238 2.44 -6.78 -11.50
C SER A 238 2.87 -5.87 -12.66
N ASP A 239 2.17 -5.94 -13.80
CA ASP A 239 2.42 -5.15 -15.01
C ASP A 239 1.55 -3.88 -15.09
N ALA A 240 0.65 -3.67 -14.11
CA ALA A 240 -0.15 -2.46 -14.01
C ALA A 240 0.65 -1.32 -13.36
N SER A 241 0.43 -0.10 -13.84
CA SER A 241 1.14 1.10 -13.42
C SER A 241 0.29 2.36 -13.57
N VAL A 242 0.67 3.38 -12.79
CA VAL A 242 0.23 4.76 -12.98
C VAL A 242 1.44 5.58 -13.38
N GLN A 243 1.34 6.26 -14.51
CA GLN A 243 2.37 7.15 -15.00
C GLN A 243 1.86 8.59 -14.90
N PHE A 244 2.65 9.45 -14.28
CA PHE A 244 2.38 10.88 -14.23
C PHE A 244 3.59 11.62 -14.81
N ASN A 245 3.33 12.45 -15.81
CA ASN A 245 4.35 13.26 -16.45
C ASN A 245 3.96 14.73 -16.36
N LEU A 246 4.89 15.53 -15.86
CA LEU A 246 4.82 16.99 -15.83
C LEU A 246 5.94 17.56 -16.69
N ALA A 247 5.56 18.37 -17.66
CA ALA A 247 6.48 19.16 -18.47
C ALA A 247 6.21 20.65 -18.26
N VAL A 248 7.28 21.43 -18.09
CA VAL A 248 7.22 22.89 -17.95
C VAL A 248 7.88 23.53 -19.17
N GLN A 249 7.21 24.49 -19.78
CA GLN A 249 7.75 25.31 -20.86
C GLN A 249 7.61 26.79 -20.48
N ALA A 250 8.74 27.49 -20.37
CA ALA A 250 8.78 28.91 -20.09
C ALA A 250 9.25 29.71 -21.33
N LYS A 251 8.78 30.95 -21.47
CA LYS A 251 9.31 31.91 -22.44
C LYS A 251 9.82 33.14 -21.71
N TYR A 252 11.03 33.56 -22.03
CA TYR A 252 11.67 34.75 -21.44
C TYR A 252 11.80 35.88 -22.45
N ASN A 253 11.80 37.13 -21.97
CA ASN A 253 12.12 38.32 -22.75
C ASN A 253 13.55 38.78 -22.47
N VAL A 254 14.50 38.33 -23.29
CA VAL A 254 15.90 38.72 -23.11
C VAL A 254 16.14 40.04 -23.84
N ASN A 255 16.35 41.13 -23.10
CA ASN A 255 16.86 42.37 -23.67
C ASN A 255 18.39 42.27 -23.73
N LEU A 256 18.94 41.97 -24.91
CA LEU A 256 20.38 42.06 -25.14
C LEU A 256 20.77 43.53 -25.26
N GLU A 257 21.39 44.10 -24.22
CA GLU A 257 22.18 45.32 -24.39
C GLU A 257 23.39 44.97 -25.28
N LEU A 258 23.41 45.55 -26.48
CA LEU A 258 24.57 45.48 -27.37
C LEU A 258 25.54 46.57 -26.93
N ASP A 259 26.64 46.16 -26.28
CA ASP A 259 27.83 47.00 -26.07
C ASP A 259 28.54 47.35 -27.39
#